data_AF-A0A8H1LI27-F1
#
_entry.id   AF-A0A8H1LI27-F1
#
_cell.length_a   1.000
_cell.length_b   1.000
_cell.length_c   1.000
_cell.angle_alpha   90.00
_cell.angle_beta   90.00
_cell.angle_gamma   90.00
#
_symmetry.space_group_name_H-M   'P 1'
#
loop_
_entity.id
_entity.type
_entity.pdbx_description
1 polymer ?
#
loop_
_entity_poly.entity_id
_entity_poly.type
_entity_poly.pdbx_seq_one_letter_code
_entity_poly.pdbx_strand_id
1 'polypeptide(L)'
;MSAGDIFLWELLGTAVLVMLGTGVVANNVLRRTNGKGGGVLFVNTGWGFAVFTGASLAAPSGAHLNPAITLAFAVADKTAWADVPVYVLAQMLGGILGAVLCWATYKLQFDDHDEPAGTLGIFSTAPTIRNTAWNLVTEVLGTFVLVAFVLFSPTYKAGAGDVPTFGNSALGYAGVAFVVLVIGTSLGGPTGYAINPARDLGPRLAYAFVLPIKGKGAADWAYSWVPVAGPLVGAVLAALLYMAYPAA
;
A
#
# COMPACT_ATOMS: atom_id res chain seq x y z
N MET A 1 -23.39 2.40 3.89
CA MET A 1 -22.83 2.90 2.61
C MET A 1 -23.20 1.90 1.51
N SER A 2 -23.46 2.32 0.27
CA SER A 2 -23.76 1.36 -0.80
C SER A 2 -22.48 0.68 -1.33
N ALA A 3 -22.61 -0.47 -1.98
CA ALA A 3 -21.49 -1.11 -2.67
C ALA A 3 -20.85 -0.20 -3.74
N GLY A 4 -21.66 0.62 -4.41
CA GLY A 4 -21.17 1.58 -5.41
C GLY A 4 -20.32 2.68 -4.80
N ASP A 5 -20.70 3.19 -3.63
CA ASP A 5 -19.92 4.20 -2.90
C ASP A 5 -18.58 3.61 -2.42
N ILE A 6 -18.60 2.41 -1.81
CA ILE A 6 -17.37 1.69 -1.40
C ILE A 6 -16.44 1.54 -2.59
N PHE A 7 -16.98 1.04 -3.71
CA PHE A 7 -16.19 0.81 -4.90
C PHE A 7 -15.53 2.10 -5.42
N LEU A 8 -16.30 3.18 -5.53
CA LEU A 8 -15.79 4.45 -6.06
C LEU A 8 -14.65 5.01 -5.21
N TRP A 9 -14.85 5.10 -3.89
CA TRP A 9 -13.87 5.72 -2.99
C TRP A 9 -12.60 4.88 -2.84
N GLU A 10 -12.72 3.56 -2.76
CA GLU A 10 -11.58 2.65 -2.70
C GLU A 10 -10.79 2.61 -4.02
N LEU A 11 -11.48 2.67 -5.17
CA LEU A 11 -10.85 2.79 -6.49
C LEU A 11 -10.03 4.07 -6.58
N LEU A 12 -10.63 5.22 -6.26
CA LEU A 12 -10.00 6.53 -6.34
C LEU A 12 -8.83 6.66 -5.38
N GLY A 13 -9.03 6.29 -4.12
CA GLY A 13 -7.98 6.34 -3.11
C GLY A 13 -6.80 5.45 -3.47
N THR A 14 -7.07 4.20 -3.88
CA THR A 14 -6.00 3.26 -4.24
C THR A 14 -5.27 3.69 -5.50
N ALA A 15 -5.98 4.25 -6.49
CA ALA A 15 -5.35 4.82 -7.67
C ALA A 15 -4.41 5.97 -7.34
N VAL A 16 -4.79 6.88 -6.44
CA VAL A 16 -3.94 7.99 -6.01
C VAL A 16 -2.76 7.50 -5.18
N LEU A 17 -2.98 6.58 -4.24
CA LEU A 17 -1.92 5.92 -3.47
C LEU A 17 -0.88 5.30 -4.40
N VAL A 18 -1.31 4.49 -5.36
CA VAL A 18 -0.38 3.83 -6.29
C VAL A 18 0.27 4.83 -7.24
N MET A 19 -0.48 5.78 -7.81
CA MET A 19 0.07 6.77 -8.73
C MET A 19 1.20 7.57 -8.08
N LEU A 20 1.01 8.04 -6.85
CA LEU A 20 2.01 8.81 -6.11
C LEU A 20 3.16 7.92 -5.61
N GLY A 21 2.85 6.74 -5.08
CA GLY A 21 3.85 5.80 -4.58
C GLY A 21 4.77 5.26 -5.68
N THR A 22 4.20 4.76 -6.77
CA THR A 22 5.00 4.35 -7.94
C THR A 22 5.65 5.57 -8.60
N GLY A 23 5.00 6.73 -8.56
CA GLY A 23 5.54 8.00 -9.04
C GLY A 23 6.82 8.44 -8.32
N VAL A 24 6.92 8.31 -7.00
CA VAL A 24 8.17 8.64 -6.30
C VAL A 24 9.31 7.68 -6.67
N VAL A 25 9.00 6.41 -6.95
CA VAL A 25 9.99 5.45 -7.44
C VAL A 25 10.42 5.78 -8.87
N ALA A 26 9.47 6.09 -9.75
CA ALA A 26 9.74 6.56 -11.11
C ALA A 26 10.62 7.82 -11.10
N ASN A 27 10.30 8.79 -10.24
CA ASN A 27 11.08 10.00 -10.05
C ASN A 27 12.52 9.70 -9.61
N ASN A 28 12.71 8.71 -8.73
CA ASN A 28 14.02 8.32 -8.24
C ASN A 28 14.84 7.53 -9.26
N VAL A 29 14.21 6.67 -10.06
CA VAL A 29 14.87 5.66 -10.89
C VAL A 29 15.01 6.08 -12.35
N LEU A 30 14.00 6.70 -12.96
CA LEU A 30 14.06 7.07 -14.37
C LEU A 30 15.07 8.20 -14.60
N ARG A 31 15.63 8.26 -15.81
CA ARG A 31 16.57 9.31 -16.19
C ARG A 31 15.82 10.61 -16.46
N ARG A 32 16.56 11.74 -16.38
CA ARG A 32 16.04 13.08 -16.67
C ARG A 32 14.78 13.43 -15.86
N THR A 33 14.73 12.95 -14.63
CA THR A 33 13.77 13.35 -13.61
C THR A 33 14.45 14.28 -12.61
N ASN A 34 13.68 15.17 -11.98
CA ASN A 34 14.22 16.07 -10.97
C ASN A 34 14.52 15.34 -9.63
N GLY A 35 13.98 14.14 -9.42
CA GLY A 35 14.22 13.31 -8.23
C GLY A 35 15.25 12.21 -8.40
N LYS A 36 15.94 12.12 -9.55
CA LYS A 36 16.87 11.03 -9.86
C LYS A 36 17.89 10.88 -8.72
N GLY A 37 18.01 9.67 -8.18
CA GLY A 37 19.00 9.36 -7.15
C GLY A 37 18.70 9.96 -5.77
N GLY A 38 17.45 10.34 -5.49
CA GLY A 38 17.02 10.81 -4.16
C GLY A 38 17.16 9.75 -3.04
N GLY A 39 17.24 8.47 -3.39
CA GLY A 39 17.55 7.38 -2.49
C GLY A 39 16.36 6.87 -1.67
N VAL A 40 16.65 5.95 -0.75
CA VAL A 40 15.62 5.18 -0.01
C VAL A 40 14.75 6.08 0.87
N LEU A 41 15.32 7.07 1.56
CA LEU A 41 14.53 7.97 2.40
C LEU A 41 13.56 8.83 1.58
N PHE A 42 13.98 9.30 0.40
CA PHE A 42 13.12 10.03 -0.53
C PHE A 42 11.92 9.18 -0.98
N VAL A 43 12.17 7.93 -1.38
CA VAL A 43 11.13 6.97 -1.77
C VAL A 43 10.17 6.68 -0.61
N ASN A 44 10.70 6.37 0.58
CA ASN A 44 9.88 6.04 1.74
C ASN A 44 9.03 7.22 2.22
N THR A 45 9.57 8.44 2.14
CA THR A 45 8.83 9.67 2.44
C THR A 45 7.67 9.85 1.46
N GLY A 46 7.93 9.71 0.16
CA GLY A 46 6.89 9.79 -0.87
C GLY A 46 5.80 8.73 -0.70
N TRP A 47 6.15 7.48 -0.39
CA TRP A 47 5.17 6.42 -0.12
C TRP A 47 4.31 6.69 1.11
N GLY A 48 4.90 7.18 2.21
CA GLY A 48 4.13 7.57 3.40
C GLY A 48 3.08 8.63 3.08
N PHE A 49 3.48 9.70 2.37
CA PHE A 49 2.53 10.74 1.96
C PHE A 49 1.53 10.28 0.89
N ALA A 50 1.90 9.36 0.00
CA ALA A 50 0.97 8.74 -0.94
C ALA A 50 -0.17 8.01 -0.22
N VAL A 51 0.14 7.31 0.88
CA VAL A 51 -0.86 6.69 1.77
C VAL A 51 -1.75 7.74 2.41
N PHE A 52 -1.18 8.81 2.96
CA PHE A 52 -1.97 9.90 3.51
C PHE A 52 -2.96 10.48 2.50
N THR A 53 -2.50 10.81 1.29
CA THR A 53 -3.34 11.41 0.25
C THR A 53 -4.43 10.45 -0.23
N GLY A 54 -4.08 9.19 -0.52
CA GLY A 54 -5.05 8.19 -0.94
C GLY A 54 -6.12 7.93 0.13
N ALA A 55 -5.69 7.74 1.38
CA ALA A 55 -6.60 7.50 2.50
C ALA A 55 -7.52 8.69 2.78
N SER A 56 -7.02 9.92 2.64
CA SER A 56 -7.84 11.13 2.77
C SER A 56 -8.95 11.20 1.72
N LEU A 57 -8.71 10.73 0.49
CA LEU A 57 -9.73 10.66 -0.55
C LEU A 57 -10.72 9.51 -0.33
N ALA A 58 -10.23 8.35 0.12
CA ALA A 58 -11.06 7.19 0.43
C ALA A 58 -11.74 7.28 1.81
N ALA A 59 -11.63 8.40 2.52
CA ALA A 59 -12.20 8.57 3.84
C ALA A 59 -13.69 8.20 3.95
N PRO A 60 -14.55 8.49 2.95
CA PRO A 60 -15.95 8.09 3.02
C PRO A 60 -16.15 6.57 3.12
N SER A 61 -15.34 5.75 2.43
CA SER A 61 -15.42 4.28 2.51
C SER A 61 -14.72 3.68 3.74
N GLY A 62 -14.20 4.50 4.65
CA GLY A 62 -13.37 4.05 5.76
C GLY A 62 -11.89 3.87 5.39
N ALA A 63 -11.51 4.22 4.16
CA ALA A 63 -10.12 4.26 3.69
C ALA A 63 -9.33 2.97 3.97
N HIS A 64 -9.74 1.85 3.37
CA HIS A 64 -8.99 0.60 3.50
C HIS A 64 -7.77 0.58 2.58
N LEU A 65 -7.97 0.89 1.29
CA LEU A 65 -6.98 0.96 0.19
C LEU A 65 -6.10 -0.29 0.02
N ASN A 66 -6.38 -1.33 0.77
CA ASN A 66 -5.49 -2.45 1.02
C ASN A 66 -6.32 -3.70 1.34
N PRO A 67 -6.21 -4.76 0.52
CA PRO A 67 -6.88 -6.03 0.80
C PRO A 67 -6.54 -6.62 2.17
N ALA A 68 -5.32 -6.39 2.68
CA ALA A 68 -4.90 -6.84 4.00
C ALA A 68 -5.63 -6.07 5.12
N ILE A 69 -5.80 -4.75 4.99
CA ILE A 69 -6.60 -3.95 5.95
C ILE A 69 -8.07 -4.36 5.91
N THR A 70 -8.62 -4.56 4.70
CA THR A 70 -10.01 -5.01 4.53
C THR A 70 -10.24 -6.36 5.21
N LEU A 71 -9.33 -7.33 5.02
CA LEU A 71 -9.41 -8.63 5.66
C LEU A 71 -9.29 -8.52 7.19
N ALA A 72 -8.33 -7.74 7.69
CA ALA A 72 -8.17 -7.51 9.13
C ALA A 72 -9.43 -6.92 9.76
N PHE A 73 -10.06 -5.94 9.10
CA PHE A 73 -11.28 -5.33 9.59
C PHE A 73 -12.47 -6.28 9.55
N ALA A 74 -12.57 -7.15 8.54
CA ALA A 74 -13.59 -8.18 8.51
C ALA A 74 -13.41 -9.22 9.63
N VAL A 75 -12.17 -9.64 9.91
CA VAL A 75 -11.86 -10.52 11.05
C VAL A 75 -12.13 -9.85 12.40
N ALA A 76 -11.91 -8.54 12.49
CA ALA A 76 -12.12 -7.74 13.69
C ALA A 76 -13.57 -7.22 13.84
N ASP A 77 -14.53 -7.73 13.06
CA ASP A 77 -15.94 -7.31 13.02
C ASP A 77 -16.16 -5.79 12.77
N LYS A 78 -15.22 -5.14 12.11
CA LYS A 78 -15.28 -3.72 11.71
C LYS A 78 -15.80 -3.52 10.28
N THR A 79 -15.88 -4.58 9.49
CA THR A 79 -16.39 -4.57 8.12
C THR A 79 -17.20 -5.83 7.84
N ALA A 80 -18.36 -5.69 7.20
CA ALA A 80 -19.17 -6.85 6.84
C ALA A 80 -18.43 -7.71 5.80
N TRP A 81 -18.42 -9.03 6.01
CA TRP A 81 -17.80 -9.98 5.08
C TRP A 81 -18.37 -9.90 3.66
N ALA A 82 -19.64 -9.51 3.50
CA ALA A 82 -20.29 -9.31 2.21
C ALA A 82 -19.69 -8.14 1.40
N ASP A 83 -19.10 -7.15 2.06
CA ASP A 83 -18.50 -5.98 1.41
C ASP A 83 -17.04 -6.24 0.97
N VAL A 84 -16.36 -7.21 1.60
CA VAL A 84 -14.94 -7.53 1.34
C VAL A 84 -14.63 -7.70 -0.16
N PRO A 85 -15.43 -8.45 -0.97
CA PRO A 85 -15.15 -8.58 -2.39
C PRO A 85 -15.21 -7.24 -3.15
N VAL A 86 -16.10 -6.32 -2.74
CA VAL A 86 -16.24 -4.99 -3.36
C VAL A 86 -15.01 -4.15 -3.06
N TYR A 87 -14.57 -4.10 -1.81
CA TYR A 87 -13.33 -3.43 -1.40
C TYR A 87 -12.12 -3.97 -2.20
N VAL A 88 -11.91 -5.29 -2.20
CA VAL A 88 -10.75 -5.90 -2.87
C VAL A 88 -10.77 -5.64 -4.37
N LEU A 89 -11.92 -5.77 -5.03
CA LEU A 89 -12.03 -5.50 -6.45
C LEU A 89 -11.70 -4.03 -6.78
N ALA A 90 -12.27 -3.10 -6.03
CA ALA A 90 -12.02 -1.67 -6.21
C ALA A 90 -10.55 -1.31 -6.00
N GLN A 91 -9.91 -1.85 -4.95
CA GLN A 91 -8.50 -1.64 -4.66
C GLN A 91 -7.60 -2.20 -5.77
N MET A 92 -7.87 -3.42 -6.25
CA MET A 92 -7.09 -4.03 -7.33
C MET A 92 -7.17 -3.23 -8.63
N LEU A 93 -8.37 -2.80 -9.02
CA LEU A 93 -8.57 -1.94 -10.19
C LEU A 93 -7.96 -0.56 -9.99
N GLY A 94 -8.02 -0.03 -8.77
CA GLY A 94 -7.39 1.23 -8.40
C GLY A 94 -5.87 1.14 -8.53
N GLY A 95 -5.27 0.03 -8.09
CA GLY A 95 -3.83 -0.20 -8.25
C GLY A 95 -3.40 -0.31 -9.71
N ILE A 96 -4.20 -0.95 -10.57
CA ILE A 96 -3.95 -0.96 -12.03
C ILE A 96 -4.04 0.46 -12.60
N LEU A 97 -5.12 1.20 -12.28
CA LEU A 97 -5.33 2.56 -12.76
C LEU A 97 -4.20 3.51 -12.30
N GLY A 98 -3.81 3.44 -11.03
CA GLY A 98 -2.73 4.26 -10.48
C GLY A 98 -1.40 4.02 -11.19
N ALA A 99 -1.08 2.76 -11.53
CA ALA A 99 0.12 2.44 -12.30
C ALA A 99 0.07 2.99 -13.73
N VAL A 100 -1.09 2.93 -14.40
CA VAL A 100 -1.30 3.56 -15.72
C VAL A 100 -1.11 5.07 -15.65
N LEU A 101 -1.66 5.72 -14.61
CA LEU A 101 -1.51 7.15 -14.41
C LEU A 101 -0.06 7.55 -14.13
N CYS A 102 0.66 6.80 -13.28
CA CYS A 102 2.10 6.99 -13.06
C CYS A 102 2.89 6.89 -14.38
N TRP A 103 2.64 5.83 -15.16
CA TRP A 103 3.28 5.67 -16.47
C TRP A 103 2.97 6.85 -17.40
N ALA A 104 1.73 7.34 -17.42
CA ALA A 104 1.36 8.50 -18.21
C ALA A 104 2.12 9.77 -17.77
N THR A 105 2.27 9.99 -16.46
CA THR A 105 3.07 11.10 -15.90
C THR A 105 4.53 11.05 -16.34
N TYR A 106 5.12 9.85 -16.40
CA TYR A 106 6.54 9.64 -16.72
C TYR A 106 6.78 9.14 -18.16
N LYS A 107 5.79 9.27 -19.05
CA LYS A 107 5.80 8.65 -20.39
C LYS A 107 7.07 8.97 -21.17
N LEU A 108 7.47 10.25 -21.16
CA LEU A 108 8.65 10.71 -21.90
C LEU A 108 9.95 10.18 -21.29
N GLN A 109 10.01 10.07 -19.96
CA GLN A 109 11.16 9.51 -19.25
C GLN A 109 11.27 8.00 -19.45
N PHE A 110 10.15 7.29 -19.58
CA PHE A 110 10.14 5.88 -19.98
C PHE A 110 10.64 5.69 -21.41
N ASP A 111 10.24 6.55 -22.35
CA ASP A 111 10.69 6.48 -23.75
C ASP A 111 12.19 6.77 -23.92
N ASP A 112 12.75 7.62 -23.07
CA ASP A 112 14.16 8.01 -23.06
C ASP A 112 15.03 7.13 -22.12
N HIS A 113 14.42 6.14 -21.44
CA HIS A 113 15.15 5.25 -20.55
C HIS A 113 15.87 4.14 -21.31
N ASP A 114 17.16 3.96 -21.04
CA ASP A 114 18.01 2.99 -21.72
C ASP A 114 18.02 1.60 -21.08
N GLU A 115 17.47 1.45 -19.88
CA GLU A 115 17.35 0.17 -19.16
C GLU A 115 15.88 -0.22 -18.88
N PRO A 116 14.99 -0.27 -19.90
CA PRO A 116 13.56 -0.52 -19.68
C PRO A 116 13.28 -1.89 -19.03
N ALA A 117 14.17 -2.87 -19.17
CA ALA A 117 14.04 -4.19 -18.54
C ALA A 117 14.03 -4.12 -17.00
N GLY A 118 14.68 -3.11 -16.40
CA GLY A 118 14.77 -2.91 -14.94
C GLY A 118 13.61 -2.12 -14.34
N THR A 119 12.59 -1.76 -15.13
CA THR A 119 11.52 -0.85 -14.68
C THR A 119 10.41 -1.50 -13.87
N LEU A 120 10.40 -2.85 -13.73
CA LEU A 120 9.41 -3.54 -12.90
C LEU A 120 9.39 -3.01 -11.46
N GLY A 121 10.57 -2.69 -10.91
CA GLY A 121 10.74 -2.19 -9.54
C GLY A 121 10.07 -0.83 -9.26
N ILE A 122 9.67 -0.11 -10.31
CA ILE A 122 8.85 1.11 -10.16
C ILE A 122 7.43 0.76 -9.72
N PHE A 123 6.90 -0.34 -10.23
CA PHE A 123 5.50 -0.71 -10.09
C PHE A 123 5.27 -1.75 -9.00
N SER A 124 6.14 -2.75 -8.90
CA SER A 124 5.98 -3.87 -7.96
C SER A 124 7.28 -4.16 -7.22
N THR A 125 7.18 -4.83 -6.08
CA THR A 125 8.32 -5.14 -5.23
C THR A 125 9.00 -6.45 -5.65
N ALA A 126 10.28 -6.55 -5.29
CA ALA A 126 11.12 -7.72 -5.53
C ALA A 126 12.12 -7.86 -4.37
N PRO A 127 12.58 -9.08 -4.06
CA PRO A 127 13.51 -9.28 -2.97
C PRO A 127 14.93 -8.88 -3.37
N THR A 128 15.69 -8.30 -2.45
CA THR A 128 17.13 -8.02 -2.66
C THR A 128 17.96 -9.30 -2.59
N ILE A 129 17.55 -10.25 -1.74
CA ILE A 129 18.05 -11.63 -1.68
C ILE A 129 16.85 -12.56 -1.76
N ARG A 130 16.80 -13.39 -2.81
CA ARG A 130 15.66 -14.28 -3.08
C ARG A 130 15.70 -15.51 -2.17
N ASN A 131 14.79 -15.52 -1.21
CA ASN A 131 14.41 -16.68 -0.42
C ASN A 131 12.94 -16.48 -0.03
N THR A 132 12.02 -17.09 -0.78
CA THR A 132 10.58 -16.78 -0.68
C THR A 132 10.02 -17.03 0.71
N ALA A 133 10.55 -18.01 1.46
CA ALA A 133 10.13 -18.25 2.85
C ALA A 133 10.53 -17.09 3.78
N TRP A 134 11.79 -16.64 3.75
CA TRP A 134 12.23 -15.51 4.57
C TRP A 134 11.67 -14.17 4.09
N ASN A 135 11.47 -14.01 2.78
CA ASN A 135 10.82 -12.83 2.23
C ASN A 135 9.34 -12.75 2.67
N LEU A 136 8.66 -13.90 2.77
CA LEU A 136 7.30 -13.98 3.34
C LEU A 136 7.28 -13.52 4.80
N VAL A 137 8.25 -13.95 5.62
CA VAL A 137 8.39 -13.48 7.01
C VAL A 137 8.50 -11.96 7.08
N THR A 138 9.31 -11.34 6.20
CA THR A 138 9.43 -9.87 6.15
C THR A 138 8.08 -9.20 5.88
N GLU A 139 7.33 -9.67 4.87
CA GLU A 139 6.03 -9.09 4.52
C GLU A 139 4.97 -9.31 5.61
N VAL A 140 5.00 -10.47 6.29
CA VAL A 140 4.16 -10.75 7.46
C VAL A 140 4.43 -9.74 8.57
N LEU A 141 5.69 -9.53 8.94
CA LEU A 141 6.07 -8.64 10.04
C LEU A 141 5.76 -7.17 9.70
N GLY A 142 6.10 -6.71 8.50
CA GLY A 142 5.78 -5.34 8.07
C GLY A 142 4.28 -5.06 8.08
N THR A 143 3.48 -6.02 7.60
CA THR A 143 2.02 -5.85 7.57
C THR A 143 1.39 -5.99 8.94
N PHE A 144 1.91 -6.88 9.80
CA PHE A 144 1.48 -6.98 11.18
C PHE A 144 1.65 -5.64 11.90
N VAL A 145 2.80 -4.98 11.76
CA VAL A 145 3.05 -3.65 12.37
C VAL A 145 2.04 -2.61 11.86
N LEU A 146 1.81 -2.55 10.54
CA LEU A 146 0.83 -1.64 9.94
C LEU A 146 -0.57 -1.87 10.52
N VAL A 147 -1.06 -3.11 10.47
CA VAL A 147 -2.43 -3.46 10.86
C VAL A 147 -2.61 -3.32 12.37
N ALA A 148 -1.60 -3.71 13.17
CA ALA A 148 -1.62 -3.51 14.60
C ALA A 148 -1.72 -2.02 14.95
N PHE A 149 -0.96 -1.15 14.28
CA PHE A 149 -1.12 0.28 14.50
C PHE A 149 -2.54 0.78 14.17
N VAL A 150 -3.13 0.33 13.06
CA VAL A 150 -4.48 0.74 12.66
C VAL A 150 -5.55 0.25 13.65
N LEU A 151 -5.43 -0.97 14.17
CA LEU A 151 -6.42 -1.55 15.08
C LEU A 151 -6.26 -1.09 16.54
N PHE A 152 -5.03 -0.90 17.01
CA PHE A 152 -4.72 -0.60 18.41
C PHE A 152 -4.42 0.87 18.70
N SER A 153 -4.33 1.74 17.68
CA SER A 153 -4.07 3.16 17.92
C SER A 153 -5.13 3.78 18.83
N PRO A 154 -4.73 4.50 19.90
CA PRO A 154 -5.68 5.08 20.84
C PRO A 154 -6.65 6.04 20.13
N THR A 155 -7.94 5.73 20.24
CA THR A 155 -9.03 6.54 19.68
C THR A 155 -9.53 7.58 20.66
N TYR A 156 -10.35 8.52 20.16
CA TYR A 156 -11.09 9.46 20.98
C TYR A 156 -11.82 8.74 22.12
N LYS A 157 -11.66 9.26 23.34
CA LYS A 157 -12.52 8.94 24.48
C LYS A 157 -13.04 10.23 25.11
N ALA A 158 -14.34 10.24 25.41
CA ALA A 158 -14.92 11.26 26.26
C ALA A 158 -14.22 11.20 27.63
N GLY A 159 -13.50 12.26 27.99
CA GLY A 159 -12.79 12.34 29.27
C GLY A 159 -13.72 12.84 30.39
N ALA A 160 -13.20 12.82 31.62
CA ALA A 160 -13.91 13.37 32.76
C ALA A 160 -14.00 14.91 32.63
N GLY A 161 -15.20 15.47 32.85
CA GLY A 161 -15.42 16.93 32.86
C GLY A 161 -15.36 17.61 31.49
N ASP A 162 -15.86 16.97 30.44
CA ASP A 162 -15.92 17.49 29.06
C ASP A 162 -14.56 17.80 28.40
N VAL A 163 -13.45 17.33 28.98
CA VAL A 163 -12.12 17.40 28.36
C VAL A 163 -11.84 16.11 27.59
N PRO A 164 -11.89 16.11 26.24
CA PRO A 164 -11.66 14.91 25.45
C PRO A 164 -10.20 14.46 25.49
N THR A 165 -9.99 13.14 25.53
CA THR A 165 -8.67 12.54 25.27
C THR A 165 -8.65 12.00 23.86
N PHE A 166 -7.85 12.61 22.99
CA PHE A 166 -7.82 12.27 21.58
C PHE A 166 -6.85 11.13 21.24
N GLY A 167 -5.88 10.83 22.12
CA GLY A 167 -4.85 9.83 21.84
C GLY A 167 -4.14 10.11 20.50
N ASN A 168 -3.86 9.07 19.72
CA ASN A 168 -3.28 9.19 18.39
C ASN A 168 -4.33 9.45 17.30
N SER A 169 -5.63 9.34 17.60
CA SER A 169 -6.67 9.58 16.59
C SER A 169 -6.74 11.01 16.06
N ALA A 170 -6.19 11.98 16.80
CA ALA A 170 -6.02 13.35 16.31
C ALA A 170 -5.12 13.44 15.07
N LEU A 171 -4.21 12.47 14.88
CA LEU A 171 -3.36 12.41 13.67
C LEU A 171 -4.12 11.89 12.45
N GLY A 172 -5.26 11.20 12.65
CA GLY A 172 -6.02 10.56 11.58
C GLY A 172 -5.12 9.73 10.65
N TYR A 173 -5.28 9.91 9.34
CA TYR A 173 -4.47 9.22 8.33
C TYR A 173 -2.98 9.61 8.34
N ALA A 174 -2.60 10.75 8.95
CA ALA A 174 -1.19 11.12 9.06
C ALA A 174 -0.42 10.14 9.96
N GLY A 175 -1.08 9.58 10.98
CA GLY A 175 -0.48 8.53 11.80
C GLY A 175 -0.11 7.28 10.98
N VAL A 176 -1.01 6.87 10.08
CA VAL A 176 -0.75 5.73 9.17
C VAL A 176 0.43 6.03 8.23
N ALA A 177 0.52 7.27 7.73
CA ALA A 177 1.64 7.70 6.89
C ALA A 177 3.00 7.61 7.60
N PHE A 178 3.07 8.01 8.88
CA PHE A 178 4.29 7.87 9.68
C PHE A 178 4.69 6.42 9.87
N VAL A 179 3.72 5.53 10.08
CA VAL A 179 3.97 4.10 10.23
C VAL A 179 4.44 3.47 8.92
N VAL A 180 3.84 3.83 7.79
CA VAL A 180 4.31 3.35 6.47
C VAL A 180 5.72 3.85 6.19
N LEU A 181 6.02 5.11 6.50
CA LEU A 181 7.36 5.68 6.35
C LEU A 181 8.39 4.91 7.18
N VAL A 182 8.10 4.64 8.45
CA VAL A 182 9.05 3.91 9.32
C VAL A 182 9.16 2.43 8.94
N ILE A 183 8.07 1.77 8.51
CA ILE A 183 8.14 0.41 7.94
C ILE A 183 9.07 0.40 6.73
N GLY A 184 8.94 1.36 5.82
CA GLY A 184 9.81 1.45 4.65
C GLY A 184 11.28 1.65 5.03
N THR A 185 11.58 2.51 6.00
CA THR A 185 12.97 2.82 6.39
C THR A 185 13.61 1.74 7.26
N SER A 186 12.83 0.96 8.01
CA SER A 186 13.35 -0.04 8.94
C SER A 186 13.22 -1.49 8.44
N LEU A 187 12.09 -1.84 7.82
CA LEU A 187 11.76 -3.20 7.40
C LEU A 187 11.72 -3.36 5.87
N GLY A 188 11.81 -2.27 5.11
CA GLY A 188 11.67 -2.27 3.66
C GLY A 188 12.86 -2.81 2.87
N GLY A 189 14.05 -2.86 3.46
CA GLY A 189 15.29 -3.25 2.74
C GLY A 189 15.26 -4.64 2.08
N PRO A 190 14.73 -5.71 2.73
CA PRO A 190 14.74 -7.04 2.13
C PRO A 190 13.78 -7.22 0.95
N THR A 191 12.59 -6.62 0.98
CA THR A 191 11.49 -6.91 0.03
C THR A 191 10.82 -5.71 -0.60
N GLY A 192 11.16 -4.48 -0.20
CA GLY A 192 10.49 -3.26 -0.67
C GLY A 192 9.14 -2.98 0.02
N TYR A 193 8.88 -3.59 1.17
CA TYR A 193 7.69 -3.37 2.04
C TYR A 193 6.38 -3.31 1.25
N ALA A 194 6.00 -4.41 0.58
CA ALA A 194 4.76 -4.40 -0.19
C ALA A 194 3.56 -4.08 0.69
N ILE A 195 3.41 -4.81 1.82
CA ILE A 195 2.42 -4.64 2.91
C ILE A 195 0.94 -4.46 2.51
N ASN A 196 0.66 -4.53 1.21
CA ASN A 196 -0.60 -4.26 0.56
C ASN A 196 -0.66 -5.01 -0.77
N PRO A 197 -1.51 -6.05 -0.89
CA PRO A 197 -1.63 -6.82 -2.12
C PRO A 197 -2.03 -5.99 -3.35
N ALA A 198 -2.89 -4.97 -3.20
CA ALA A 198 -3.32 -4.12 -4.33
C ALA A 198 -2.22 -3.18 -4.81
N ARG A 199 -1.34 -2.73 -3.91
CA ARG A 199 -0.16 -1.88 -4.21
C ARG A 199 0.95 -2.64 -4.95
N ASP A 200 0.97 -3.96 -4.88
CA ASP A 200 1.92 -4.79 -5.63
C ASP A 200 1.29 -5.43 -6.87
N LEU A 201 0.25 -6.25 -6.66
CA LEU A 201 -0.31 -7.09 -7.71
C LEU A 201 -1.04 -6.27 -8.78
N GLY A 202 -1.73 -5.19 -8.38
CA GLY A 202 -2.39 -4.27 -9.33
C GLY A 202 -1.39 -3.65 -10.32
N PRO A 203 -0.37 -2.93 -9.84
CA PRO A 203 0.70 -2.41 -10.69
C PRO A 203 1.48 -3.47 -11.46
N ARG A 204 1.68 -4.67 -10.89
CA ARG A 204 2.33 -5.80 -11.57
C ARG A 204 1.50 -6.28 -12.77
N LEU A 205 0.18 -6.39 -12.62
CA LEU A 205 -0.75 -6.70 -13.71
C LEU A 205 -0.74 -5.60 -14.78
N ALA A 206 -0.76 -4.33 -14.37
CA ALA A 206 -0.64 -3.21 -15.30
C ALA A 206 0.68 -3.28 -16.07
N TYR A 207 1.79 -3.45 -15.36
CA TYR A 207 3.13 -3.58 -15.96
C TYR A 207 3.21 -4.73 -16.95
N ALA A 208 2.61 -5.89 -16.65
CA ALA A 208 2.64 -7.03 -17.55
C ALA A 208 1.77 -6.80 -18.81
N PHE A 209 0.52 -6.39 -18.63
CA PHE A 209 -0.52 -6.54 -19.65
C PHE A 209 -1.04 -5.23 -20.24
N VAL A 210 -0.84 -4.09 -19.56
CA VAL A 210 -1.47 -2.81 -19.93
C VAL A 210 -0.43 -1.79 -20.40
N LEU A 211 0.69 -1.63 -19.67
CA LEU A 211 1.64 -0.54 -19.92
C LEU A 211 2.47 -0.80 -21.19
N PRO A 212 2.44 0.10 -22.19
CA PRO A 212 3.19 -0.07 -23.43
C PRO A 212 4.63 0.48 -23.30
N ILE A 213 5.39 -0.08 -22.35
CA ILE A 213 6.82 0.23 -22.17
C ILE A 213 7.63 -0.67 -23.10
N LYS A 214 8.32 -0.07 -24.09
CA LYS A 214 9.15 -0.81 -25.06
C LYS A 214 10.37 -1.40 -24.33
N GLY A 215 10.65 -2.69 -24.54
CA GLY A 215 11.81 -3.37 -23.94
C GLY A 215 11.65 -3.67 -22.44
N LYS A 216 10.44 -3.56 -21.88
CA LYS A 216 10.18 -3.88 -20.46
C LYS A 216 10.44 -5.36 -20.15
N GLY A 217 10.81 -5.64 -18.90
CA GLY A 217 11.15 -6.99 -18.45
C GLY A 217 9.91 -7.86 -18.18
N ALA A 218 10.13 -9.09 -17.73
CA ALA A 218 9.07 -9.95 -17.22
C ALA A 218 8.55 -9.45 -15.85
N ALA A 219 7.31 -9.78 -15.50
CA ALA A 219 6.66 -9.32 -14.27
C ALA A 219 7.00 -10.14 -13.00
N ASP A 220 8.00 -11.03 -13.08
CA ASP A 220 8.49 -11.86 -11.96
C ASP A 220 7.39 -12.64 -11.22
N TRP A 221 6.55 -13.34 -11.99
CA TRP A 221 5.39 -14.08 -11.46
C TRP A 221 5.75 -15.11 -10.38
N ALA A 222 6.96 -15.69 -10.44
CA ALA A 222 7.46 -16.65 -9.45
C ALA A 222 7.54 -16.07 -8.03
N TYR A 223 7.69 -14.74 -7.90
CA TYR A 223 7.72 -14.05 -6.61
C TYR A 223 6.39 -13.38 -6.24
N SER A 224 5.50 -13.13 -7.22
CA SER A 224 4.29 -12.30 -7.08
C SER A 224 3.29 -12.74 -5.99
N TRP A 225 3.35 -14.00 -5.53
CA TRP A 225 2.48 -14.48 -4.47
C TRP A 225 2.93 -14.04 -3.06
N VAL A 226 4.22 -13.76 -2.85
CA VAL A 226 4.78 -13.33 -1.56
C VAL A 226 4.16 -12.01 -1.07
N PRO A 227 4.12 -10.92 -1.87
CA PRO A 227 3.48 -9.66 -1.48
C PRO A 227 1.95 -9.73 -1.40
N VAL A 228 1.35 -10.89 -1.66
CA VAL A 228 -0.08 -11.15 -1.43
C VAL A 228 -0.27 -11.96 -0.14
N ALA A 229 0.35 -13.14 -0.06
CA ALA A 229 0.18 -14.04 1.08
C ALA A 229 0.76 -13.45 2.38
N GLY A 230 1.94 -12.83 2.31
CA GLY A 230 2.60 -12.25 3.48
C GLY A 230 1.73 -11.19 4.16
N PRO A 231 1.24 -10.18 3.42
CA PRO A 231 0.37 -9.18 4.00
C PRO A 231 -0.94 -9.73 4.54
N LEU A 232 -1.59 -10.67 3.86
CA LEU A 232 -2.84 -11.28 4.35
C LEU A 232 -2.62 -12.04 5.67
N VAL A 233 -1.53 -12.80 5.79
CA VAL A 233 -1.18 -13.50 7.03
C VAL A 233 -0.86 -12.52 8.16
N GLY A 234 -0.03 -11.50 7.90
CA GLY A 234 0.29 -10.47 8.90
C GLY A 234 -0.95 -9.71 9.40
N ALA A 235 -1.88 -9.41 8.50
CA ALA A 235 -3.16 -8.79 8.82
C ALA A 235 -4.06 -9.65 9.71
N VAL A 236 -4.22 -10.94 9.38
CA VAL A 236 -5.01 -11.87 10.19
C VAL A 236 -4.41 -12.02 11.58
N LEU A 237 -3.08 -12.15 11.70
CA LEU A 237 -2.40 -12.25 13.01
C LEU A 237 -2.65 -11.01 13.88
N ALA A 238 -2.55 -9.81 13.32
CA ALA A 238 -2.83 -8.57 14.04
C ALA A 238 -4.31 -8.45 14.44
N ALA A 239 -5.24 -8.85 13.56
CA ALA A 239 -6.67 -8.84 13.85
C ALA A 239 -7.05 -9.86 14.94
N LEU A 240 -6.50 -11.07 14.91
CA LEU A 240 -6.72 -12.07 15.97
C LEU A 240 -6.18 -11.59 17.31
N LEU A 241 -5.02 -10.93 17.34
CA LEU A 241 -4.49 -10.32 18.55
C LEU A 241 -5.44 -9.23 19.09
N TYR A 242 -6.00 -8.41 18.19
CA TYR A 242 -6.99 -7.39 18.55
C TYR A 242 -8.28 -7.99 19.12
N MET A 243 -8.76 -9.09 18.55
CA MET A 243 -9.95 -9.78 19.06
C MET A 243 -9.70 -10.43 20.42
N ALA A 244 -8.48 -10.92 20.68
CA ALA A 244 -8.11 -11.47 21.98
C ALA A 244 -7.90 -10.39 23.06
N TYR A 245 -7.37 -9.22 22.67
CA TYR A 245 -7.08 -8.10 23.57
C TYR A 245 -7.51 -6.76 22.95
N PRO A 246 -8.81 -6.43 22.96
CA PRO A 246 -9.29 -5.19 22.36
C PRO A 246 -8.66 -3.99 23.06
N ALA A 247 -8.13 -3.04 22.28
CA ALA A 247 -7.72 -1.74 22.82
C ALA A 247 -8.95 -1.05 23.43
N ALA A 248 -8.95 -0.91 24.75
CA ALA A 248 -10.00 -0.22 25.51
C ALA A 248 -10.09 1.25 25.13
#